data_AF-A0AAD8AY12-F1
#
_entry.id   AF-A0AAD8AY12-F1
#
_cell.length_a   1.000
_cell.length_b   1.000
_cell.length_c   1.000
_cell.angle_alpha   90.00
_cell.angle_beta   90.00
_cell.angle_gamma   90.00
#
_symmetry.space_group_name_H-M   'P 1'
#
loop_
_entity.id
_entity.type
_entity.pdbx_description
1 polymer ?
#
loop_
_entity_poly.entity_id
_entity_poly.type
_entity_poly.pdbx_seq_one_letter_code
_entity_poly.pdbx_strand_id
1 'polypeptide(L)'
;MFLQTDTDLSGDIDRPELDASFRDYDTDRNGRVSRTEYLTYLSIHTPSLAALHDALFDIYDVDNDHILDHHDYDNFFALMDGNGNGFVSHFEYVRYWTILLQDLEHLHLDN
;
A
#
# COMPACT_ATOMS: atom_id res chain seq x y z
N MET A 1 -4.18 -0.38 -9.21
CA MET A 1 -3.93 -0.76 -7.82
C MET A 1 -4.96 -1.78 -7.35
N PHE A 2 -6.24 -1.46 -7.09
CA PHE A 2 -7.24 -2.48 -6.65
C PHE A 2 -7.32 -3.74 -7.53
N LEU A 3 -7.64 -3.60 -8.83
CA LEU A 3 -7.74 -4.74 -9.76
C LEU A 3 -6.41 -5.46 -10.03
N GLN A 4 -5.29 -4.86 -9.62
CA GLN A 4 -3.98 -5.50 -9.73
C GLN A 4 -3.74 -6.42 -8.52
N THR A 5 -4.36 -6.10 -7.38
CA THR A 5 -4.30 -6.88 -6.15
C THR A 5 -5.41 -7.94 -6.10
N ASP A 6 -6.63 -7.62 -6.55
CA ASP A 6 -7.75 -8.56 -6.73
C ASP A 6 -7.49 -9.44 -7.98
N THR A 7 -6.70 -10.49 -7.79
CA THR A 7 -6.19 -11.36 -8.86
C THR A 7 -7.20 -12.42 -9.26
N ASP A 8 -8.05 -12.87 -8.33
CA ASP A 8 -9.09 -13.85 -8.58
C ASP A 8 -10.40 -13.21 -9.07
N LEU A 9 -10.46 -11.87 -9.08
CA LEU A 9 -11.61 -11.07 -9.50
C LEU A 9 -12.85 -11.36 -8.66
N SER A 10 -12.66 -11.72 -7.39
CA SER A 10 -13.74 -11.92 -6.43
C SER A 10 -14.42 -10.61 -6.04
N GLY A 11 -13.74 -9.47 -6.24
CA GLY A 11 -14.23 -8.13 -5.88
C GLY A 11 -13.89 -7.70 -4.46
N ASP A 12 -13.16 -8.54 -3.72
CA ASP A 12 -12.64 -8.31 -2.39
C ASP A 12 -11.16 -8.73 -2.36
N ILE A 13 -10.30 -7.96 -1.70
CA ILE A 13 -8.89 -8.34 -1.54
C ILE A 13 -8.75 -9.18 -0.28
N ASP A 14 -8.20 -10.39 -0.43
CA ASP A 14 -7.85 -11.26 0.69
C ASP A 14 -6.37 -11.15 1.11
N ARG A 15 -6.02 -11.82 2.21
CA ARG A 15 -4.63 -11.84 2.71
C ARG A 15 -3.63 -12.45 1.70
N PRO A 16 -3.89 -13.63 1.12
CA PRO A 16 -3.04 -14.20 0.07
C PRO A 16 -2.76 -13.25 -1.11
N GLU A 17 -3.77 -12.50 -1.53
CA GLU A 17 -3.67 -11.50 -2.60
C GLU A 17 -2.83 -10.29 -2.20
N LEU A 18 -3.01 -9.79 -0.97
CA LEU A 18 -2.15 -8.75 -0.43
C LEU A 18 -0.69 -9.23 -0.33
N ASP A 19 -0.46 -10.44 0.18
CA ASP A 19 0.87 -11.06 0.25
C ASP A 19 1.48 -11.25 -1.15
N ALA A 20 0.65 -11.53 -2.16
CA ALA A 20 1.12 -11.61 -3.54
C ALA A 20 1.56 -10.25 -4.06
N SER A 21 0.77 -9.20 -3.80
CA SER A 21 1.15 -7.84 -4.15
C SER A 21 2.43 -7.40 -3.42
N PHE A 22 2.66 -7.84 -2.18
CA PHE A 22 3.91 -7.60 -1.47
C PHE A 22 5.11 -8.22 -2.17
N ARG A 23 4.99 -9.48 -2.59
CA ARG A 23 6.03 -10.19 -3.33
C ARG A 23 6.37 -9.55 -4.68
N ASP A 24 5.44 -8.78 -5.27
CA ASP A 24 5.73 -8.04 -6.49
C ASP A 24 6.66 -6.83 -6.25
N TYR A 25 6.61 -6.23 -5.05
CA TYR A 25 7.52 -5.17 -4.64
C TYR A 25 8.88 -5.71 -4.18
N ASP A 26 8.89 -6.84 -3.45
CA ASP A 26 10.08 -7.52 -2.91
C ASP A 26 10.88 -8.22 -4.03
N THR A 27 11.72 -7.44 -4.71
CA THR A 27 12.43 -7.87 -5.92
C THR A 27 13.54 -8.86 -5.59
N ASP A 28 14.23 -8.66 -4.46
CA ASP A 28 15.30 -9.54 -4.02
C ASP A 28 14.80 -10.77 -3.22
N ARG A 29 13.50 -10.80 -2.87
CA ARG A 29 12.80 -11.88 -2.17
C ARG A 29 13.34 -12.12 -0.77
N ASN A 30 13.78 -11.07 -0.10
CA ASN A 30 14.30 -11.15 1.26
C ASN A 30 13.17 -11.13 2.33
N GLY A 31 11.91 -10.96 1.91
CA GLY A 31 10.73 -10.87 2.77
C GLY A 31 10.50 -9.46 3.32
N ARG A 32 11.15 -8.45 2.74
CA ARG A 32 11.11 -7.05 3.13
C ARG A 32 11.23 -6.17 1.89
N VAL A 33 10.49 -5.07 1.85
CA VAL A 33 10.56 -4.12 0.75
C VAL A 33 11.33 -2.89 1.20
N SER A 34 12.53 -2.74 0.64
CA SER A 34 13.31 -1.52 0.87
C SER A 34 12.70 -0.32 0.12
N ARG A 35 12.98 0.88 0.62
CA ARG A 35 12.61 2.14 -0.04
C ARG A 35 13.02 2.19 -1.52
N THR A 36 14.19 1.65 -1.85
CA THR A 36 14.68 1.59 -3.23
C THR A 36 13.83 0.68 -4.10
N GLU A 37 13.45 -0.50 -3.61
CA GLU A 37 12.60 -1.45 -4.33
C GLU A 37 11.20 -0.87 -4.55
N TYR A 38 10.61 -0.29 -3.51
CA TYR A 38 9.33 0.38 -3.58
C TYR A 38 9.32 1.52 -4.62
N LEU A 39 10.28 2.44 -4.54
CA LEU A 39 10.39 3.57 -5.47
C LEU A 39 10.67 3.11 -6.90
N THR A 40 11.50 2.08 -7.08
CA THR A 40 11.82 1.53 -8.41
C THR A 40 10.56 0.94 -9.04
N TYR A 41 9.82 0.12 -8.31
CA TYR A 41 8.58 -0.47 -8.80
C TYR A 41 7.56 0.61 -9.18
N LEU A 42 7.31 1.57 -8.29
CA LEU A 42 6.33 2.61 -8.54
C LEU A 42 6.74 3.59 -9.63
N SER A 43 8.04 3.85 -9.82
CA SER A 43 8.51 4.67 -10.96
C SER A 43 8.19 4.02 -12.31
N ILE A 44 8.07 2.69 -12.37
CA ILE A 44 7.73 1.94 -13.58
C ILE A 44 6.21 1.86 -13.74
N HIS A 45 5.48 1.55 -12.66
CA HIS A 45 4.06 1.22 -12.71
C HIS A 45 3.12 2.40 -12.46
N THR A 46 3.57 3.45 -11.76
CA THR A 46 2.73 4.61 -11.40
C THR A 46 3.55 5.91 -11.35
N PRO A 47 4.18 6.32 -12.48
CA PRO A 47 5.02 7.52 -12.51
C PRO A 47 4.28 8.82 -12.18
N SER A 48 2.94 8.84 -12.32
CA SER A 48 2.11 10.01 -12.01
C SER A 48 2.07 10.37 -10.52
N LEU A 49 2.37 9.43 -9.62
CA LEU A 49 2.36 9.64 -8.18
C LEU A 49 3.78 9.79 -7.60
N ALA A 50 4.80 9.99 -8.43
CA ALA A 50 6.21 10.03 -8.01
C ALA A 50 6.47 11.00 -6.85
N ALA A 51 5.81 12.17 -6.84
CA ALA A 51 5.94 13.16 -5.77
C ALA A 51 5.34 12.72 -4.42
N LEU A 52 4.41 11.77 -4.42
CA LEU A 52 3.76 11.22 -3.24
C LEU A 52 4.40 9.92 -2.76
N HIS A 53 5.23 9.25 -3.57
CA HIS A 53 5.79 7.95 -3.21
C HIS A 53 6.64 7.99 -1.94
N ASP A 54 7.42 9.05 -1.74
CA ASP A 54 8.21 9.21 -0.52
C ASP A 54 7.31 9.31 0.72
N ALA A 55 6.27 10.15 0.66
CA ALA A 55 5.33 10.31 1.77
C ALA A 55 4.48 9.05 1.99
N LEU A 56 4.10 8.34 0.93
CA LEU A 56 3.37 7.08 1.01
C LEU A 56 4.21 5.98 1.67
N PHE A 57 5.50 5.91 1.34
CA PHE A 57 6.41 4.96 1.99
C PHE A 57 6.48 5.23 3.50
N ASP A 58 6.68 6.49 3.89
CA ASP A 58 6.77 6.87 5.30
C ASP A 58 5.45 6.66 6.07
N ILE A 59 4.29 6.72 5.39
CA ILE A 59 2.99 6.39 5.99
C ILE A 59 2.81 4.88 6.16
N TYR A 60 3.36 4.09 5.23
CA TYR A 60 3.26 2.63 5.28
C TYR A 60 4.22 2.03 6.30
N ASP A 61 5.37 2.68 6.53
CA ASP A 61 6.37 2.29 7.52
C ASP A 61 5.93 2.70 8.94
N VAL A 62 5.19 1.81 9.60
CA VAL A 62 4.53 2.12 10.88
C VAL A 62 5.54 2.20 12.02
N ASP A 63 6.57 1.37 11.98
CA ASP A 63 7.60 1.33 13.02
C ASP A 63 8.82 2.24 12.72
N ASN A 64 8.83 2.89 11.55
CA ASN A 64 9.84 3.84 11.09
C ASN A 64 11.24 3.21 11.01
N ASP A 65 11.32 1.91 10.65
CA ASP A 65 12.60 1.22 10.46
C ASP A 65 13.16 1.37 9.01
N HIS A 66 12.44 2.11 8.16
CA HIS A 66 12.69 2.35 6.74
C HIS A 66 12.60 1.10 5.86
N ILE A 67 11.87 0.10 6.30
CA ILE A 67 11.69 -1.17 5.62
C ILE A 67 10.22 -1.59 5.75
N LEU A 68 9.53 -1.82 4.64
CA LEU A 68 8.17 -2.36 4.72
C LEU A 68 8.24 -3.87 4.89
N ASP A 69 7.83 -4.38 6.04
CA ASP A 69 7.77 -5.82 6.31
C ASP A 69 6.35 -6.29 6.66
N HIS A 70 6.19 -7.59 6.89
CA HIS A 70 4.88 -8.18 7.19
C HIS A 70 4.11 -7.45 8.31
N HIS A 71 4.80 -6.86 9.29
CA HIS A 71 4.16 -6.09 10.36
C HIS A 71 3.46 -4.84 9.83
N ASP A 72 4.13 -4.08 8.96
CA ASP A 72 3.57 -2.88 8.33
C ASP A 72 2.38 -3.23 7.46
N TYR A 73 2.49 -4.29 6.66
CA TYR A 73 1.39 -4.75 5.82
C TYR A 73 0.19 -5.27 6.61
N ASP A 74 0.42 -5.94 7.75
CA ASP A 74 -0.65 -6.36 8.65
C ASP A 74 -1.40 -5.16 9.23
N ASN A 75 -0.66 -4.11 9.62
CA ASN A 75 -1.27 -2.86 10.07
C ASN A 75 -2.05 -2.18 8.94
N PHE A 76 -1.48 -2.11 7.75
CA PHE A 76 -2.12 -1.52 6.56
C PHE A 76 -3.41 -2.26 6.18
N PHE A 77 -3.38 -3.59 6.20
CA PHE A 77 -4.56 -4.41 5.97
C PHE A 77 -5.64 -4.13 7.01
N ALA A 78 -5.27 -4.06 8.30
CA ALA A 78 -6.20 -3.76 9.38
C ALA A 78 -6.79 -2.33 9.29
N LEU A 79 -6.04 -1.37 8.76
CA LEU A 79 -6.53 -0.01 8.51
C LEU A 79 -7.53 0.06 7.35
N MET A 80 -7.34 -0.76 6.32
CA MET A 80 -8.26 -0.85 5.19
C MET A 80 -9.50 -1.69 5.49
N ASP A 81 -9.36 -2.83 6.17
CA ASP A 81 -10.45 -3.70 6.62
C ASP A 81 -11.22 -3.06 7.79
N GLY A 82 -11.91 -1.97 7.48
CA GLY A 82 -12.59 -1.13 8.46
C GLY A 82 -13.75 -1.83 9.16
N ASN A 83 -14.26 -2.92 8.59
CA ASN A 83 -15.32 -3.72 9.20
C ASN A 83 -14.79 -4.96 9.96
N GLY A 84 -13.53 -5.35 9.75
CA GLY A 84 -12.84 -6.43 10.45
C GLY A 84 -13.27 -7.84 10.02
N ASN A 85 -13.78 -8.01 8.80
CA ASN A 85 -14.23 -9.31 8.29
C ASN A 85 -13.10 -10.14 7.68
N GLY A 86 -11.88 -9.61 7.60
CA GLY A 86 -10.73 -10.26 6.99
C GLY A 86 -10.67 -10.11 5.48
N PHE A 87 -11.43 -9.18 4.90
CA PHE A 87 -11.46 -8.86 3.48
C PHE A 87 -11.50 -7.35 3.27
N VAL A 88 -10.76 -6.85 2.27
CA VAL A 88 -10.84 -5.43 1.90
C VAL A 88 -11.72 -5.30 0.67
N SER A 89 -12.95 -4.87 0.87
CA SER A 89 -13.86 -4.62 -0.24
C SER A 89 -13.41 -3.43 -1.09
N HIS A 90 -13.91 -3.36 -2.33
CA HIS A 90 -13.67 -2.19 -3.18
C HIS A 90 -14.08 -0.86 -2.52
N PHE A 91 -15.15 -0.86 -1.72
CA PHE A 91 -15.58 0.33 -0.98
C PHE A 91 -14.57 0.75 0.09
N GLU A 92 -14.08 -0.21 0.88
CA GLU A 92 -13.06 0.01 1.91
C GLU A 92 -11.76 0.50 1.31
N TYR A 93 -11.32 -0.13 0.22
CA TYR A 93 -10.16 0.30 -0.54
C TYR A 93 -10.29 1.75 -1.00
N VAL A 94 -11.36 2.09 -1.71
CA VAL A 94 -11.56 3.46 -2.23
C VAL A 94 -11.67 4.47 -1.10
N ARG A 95 -12.38 4.13 0.00
CA ARG A 95 -12.50 4.99 1.17
C ARG A 95 -11.13 5.29 1.78
N TYR A 96 -10.32 4.27 1.99
CA TYR A 96 -8.99 4.43 2.57
C TYR A 96 -8.10 5.34 1.70
N TRP A 97 -8.00 5.05 0.40
CA TRP A 97 -7.20 5.85 -0.52
C TRP A 97 -7.69 7.29 -0.67
N THR A 98 -9.01 7.50 -0.61
CA THR A 98 -9.58 8.86 -0.65
C THR A 98 -9.15 9.68 0.57
N ILE A 99 -9.23 9.10 1.77
CA ILE A 99 -8.82 9.77 3.02
C ILE A 99 -7.31 10.03 3.00
N LEU A 100 -6.52 9.01 2.66
CA LEU A 100 -5.06 9.11 2.60
C LEU A 100 -4.59 10.21 1.65
N LEU A 101 -5.14 10.26 0.42
CA LEU A 101 -4.75 11.26 -0.56
C LEU A 101 -5.21 12.67 -0.18
N GLN A 102 -6.36 12.81 0.48
CA GLN A 102 -6.82 14.10 1.03
C GLN A 102 -5.88 14.59 2.13
N ASP A 103 -5.48 13.72 3.05
CA ASP A 103 -4.54 14.07 4.13
C ASP A 103 -3.17 14.48 3.56
N LEU A 104 -2.69 13.77 2.54
CA LEU A 104 -1.46 14.11 1.82
C LEU A 104 -1.55 15.43 1.04
N GLU A 105 -2.70 15.75 0.43
CA GLU A 105 -2.92 17.02 -0.26
C GLU A 105 -2.89 18.19 0.73
N HIS A 106 -3.51 18.04 1.91
CA HIS A 106 -3.46 19.04 2.96
C HIS A 106 -2.04 19.28 3.48
N LEU A 107 -1.24 18.22 3.65
CA LEU A 107 0.18 18.31 4.02
C LEU A 107 1.04 19.06 2.98
N HIS A 108 0.65 19.07 1.70
CA HIS A 108 1.39 19.74 0.62
C HIS A 108 0.97 21.21 0.40
N LEU A 109 -0.22 21.62 0.86
CA LEU A 109 -0.73 22.99 0.70
C LEU A 109 -0.35 23.94 1.84
N ASP A 110 0.15 23.41 2.96
CA ASP A 110 0.53 24.18 4.15
C ASP A 110 2.04 24.51 4.25
N ASN A 111 2.82 24.35 3.15
CA ASN A 111 4.24 24.75 3.05
C ASN A 111 4.48 25.89 2.06
#